data_AF-A0A850SML7-F1
#
_entry.id   AF-A0A850SML7-F1
#
_cell.length_a   1.000
_cell.length_b   1.000
_cell.length_c   1.000
_cell.angle_alpha   90.00
_cell.angle_beta   90.00
_cell.angle_gamma   90.00
#
_symmetry.space_group_name_H-M   'P 1'
#
loop_
_entity.id
_entity.type
_entity.pdbx_description
1 polymer ?
#
loop_
_entity_poly.entity_id
_entity_poly.type
_entity_poly.pdbx_seq_one_letter_code
_entity_poly.pdbx_strand_id
1 'polypeptide(L)'
;MRPRLDIYWSFRSPYSYLAIDRLAEIVADRDIEHEFRFVRPLAMREPAFFERNRPQWLPYLVKDVMRESARLGVPFAFPRPDPIVMNMATGKVEADQPLMKPLIELGIAAEETAKAGLSFARAVARRIWGGVENWQEEAPMRDAAREAGLDLAGLRDFARADPGRIAEVLARNEAAQVAHHWGVPLMVLDDEPFFGQDRLDSLVWRLDQKGAKKMAARQ
;
A
#
# COMPACT_ATOMS: atom_id res chain seq x y z
N MET A 1 0.61 -10.24 -25.69
CA MET A 1 0.44 -10.65 -24.29
C MET A 1 -0.08 -9.43 -23.53
N ARG A 2 -1.04 -9.58 -22.62
CA ARG A 2 -1.48 -8.44 -21.81
C ARG A 2 -0.34 -8.02 -20.88
N PRO A 3 -0.04 -6.71 -20.74
CA PRO A 3 1.01 -6.28 -19.81
C PRO A 3 0.66 -6.68 -18.39
N ARG A 4 1.66 -7.12 -17.63
CA ARG A 4 1.52 -7.51 -16.22
C ARG A 4 2.09 -6.42 -15.32
N LEU A 5 1.27 -5.97 -14.36
CA LEU A 5 1.62 -4.94 -13.38
C LEU A 5 1.59 -5.50 -11.96
N ASP A 6 2.75 -5.70 -11.36
CA ASP A 6 2.87 -6.01 -9.93
C ASP A 6 2.98 -4.70 -9.12
N ILE A 7 2.09 -4.51 -8.13
CA ILE A 7 2.03 -3.27 -7.31
C ILE A 7 2.40 -3.60 -5.87
N TYR A 8 3.58 -3.21 -5.43
CA TYR A 8 4.05 -3.37 -4.05
C TYR A 8 3.69 -2.15 -3.21
N TRP A 9 2.97 -2.37 -2.12
CA TRP A 9 2.33 -1.31 -1.35
C TRP A 9 2.35 -1.59 0.16
N SER A 10 2.39 -0.54 0.98
CA SER A 10 2.40 -0.67 2.44
C SER A 10 1.55 0.38 3.15
N PHE A 11 0.84 -0.04 4.21
CA PHE A 11 -0.11 0.80 4.97
C PHE A 11 0.53 2.02 5.65
N ARG A 12 1.82 1.94 6.00
CA ARG A 12 2.55 3.02 6.69
C ARG A 12 3.26 3.99 5.74
N SER A 13 3.19 3.81 4.41
CA SER A 13 3.82 4.73 3.48
C SER A 13 2.88 5.88 3.07
N PRO A 14 3.22 7.15 3.35
CA PRO A 14 2.41 8.28 2.90
C PRO A 14 2.38 8.38 1.36
N TYR A 15 3.47 8.08 0.67
CA TYR A 15 3.48 8.07 -0.80
C TYR A 15 2.64 6.93 -1.38
N SER A 16 2.56 5.80 -0.68
CA SER A 16 1.66 4.70 -1.04
C SER A 16 0.20 5.15 -0.95
N TYR A 17 -0.15 5.93 0.07
CA TYR A 17 -1.46 6.58 0.18
C TYR A 17 -1.71 7.60 -0.95
N LEU A 18 -0.77 8.52 -1.22
CA LEU A 18 -0.92 9.52 -2.29
C LEU A 18 -1.03 8.92 -3.71
N ALA A 19 -0.59 7.68 -3.90
CA ALA A 19 -0.68 6.97 -5.17
C ALA A 19 -1.99 6.18 -5.34
N ILE A 20 -2.70 5.83 -4.26
CA ILE A 20 -3.65 4.71 -4.29
C ILE A 20 -4.88 4.96 -5.16
N ASP A 21 -5.41 6.18 -5.19
CA ASP A 21 -6.55 6.54 -6.04
C ASP A 21 -6.18 6.47 -7.53
N ARG A 22 -5.03 7.06 -7.90
CA ARG A 22 -4.51 7.03 -9.27
C ARG A 22 -4.13 5.62 -9.72
N LEU A 23 -3.62 4.77 -8.82
CA LEU A 23 -3.37 3.35 -9.10
C LEU A 23 -4.67 2.59 -9.38
N ALA A 24 -5.73 2.87 -8.60
CA ALA A 24 -7.05 2.29 -8.84
C ALA A 24 -7.63 2.72 -10.20
N GLU A 25 -7.45 3.98 -10.58
CA GLU A 25 -7.81 4.48 -11.91
C GLU A 25 -7.02 3.77 -13.02
N ILE A 26 -5.69 3.67 -12.89
CA ILE A 26 -4.85 2.98 -13.89
C ILE A 26 -5.29 1.52 -14.08
N VAL A 27 -5.56 0.81 -12.98
CA VAL A 27 -5.97 -0.60 -13.03
C VAL A 27 -7.38 -0.75 -13.63
N ALA A 28 -8.29 0.19 -13.35
CA ALA A 28 -9.64 0.15 -13.90
C ALA A 28 -9.68 0.55 -15.38
N ASP A 29 -8.84 1.50 -15.79
CA ASP A 29 -8.87 2.10 -17.11
C ASP A 29 -8.09 1.29 -18.16
N ARG A 30 -7.27 0.32 -17.79
CA ARG A 30 -6.35 -0.36 -18.71
C ARG A 30 -6.58 -1.87 -18.77
N ASP A 31 -6.48 -2.45 -19.97
CA ASP A 31 -6.48 -3.91 -20.15
C ASP A 31 -5.13 -4.52 -19.74
N ILE A 32 -4.89 -4.61 -18.43
CA ILE A 32 -3.67 -5.15 -17.84
C ILE A 32 -4.00 -6.29 -16.88
N GLU A 33 -3.09 -7.25 -16.79
CA GLU A 33 -3.05 -8.18 -15.67
C GLU A 33 -2.36 -7.47 -14.50
N HIS A 34 -2.89 -7.59 -13.28
CA HIS A 34 -2.27 -6.98 -12.11
C HIS A 34 -2.31 -7.88 -10.89
N GLU A 35 -1.34 -7.72 -10.01
CA GLU A 35 -1.28 -8.36 -8.69
C GLU A 35 -0.94 -7.29 -7.66
N PHE A 36 -1.82 -7.11 -6.66
CA PHE A 36 -1.59 -6.15 -5.58
C PHE A 36 -0.89 -6.84 -4.41
N ARG A 37 0.35 -6.41 -4.12
CA ARG A 37 1.27 -7.09 -3.21
C ARG A 37 1.52 -6.27 -1.97
N PHE A 38 0.98 -6.72 -0.85
CA PHE A 38 1.27 -6.12 0.45
C PHE A 38 2.69 -6.49 0.91
N VAL A 39 3.41 -5.49 1.41
CA VAL A 39 4.75 -5.64 2.02
C VAL A 39 4.82 -4.86 3.33
N ARG A 40 5.67 -5.30 4.26
CA ARG A 40 5.86 -4.58 5.52
C ARG A 40 6.50 -3.20 5.27
N PRO A 41 6.22 -2.22 6.15
CA PRO A 41 6.91 -0.93 6.11
C PRO A 41 8.41 -1.10 6.21
N LEU A 42 9.17 -0.18 5.60
CA LEU A 42 10.63 -0.21 5.65
C LEU A 42 11.15 -0.25 7.10
N ALA A 43 10.44 0.38 8.04
CA ALA A 43 10.76 0.36 9.47
C ALA A 43 10.84 -1.06 10.07
N MET A 44 10.09 -2.02 9.52
CA MET A 44 10.12 -3.41 9.96
C MET A 44 11.08 -4.29 9.14
N ARG A 45 11.38 -3.91 7.89
CA ARG A 45 12.28 -4.67 7.01
C ARG A 45 13.75 -4.29 7.21
N GLU A 46 14.00 -3.00 7.49
CA GLU A 46 15.33 -2.44 7.75
C GLU A 46 15.27 -1.46 8.95
N PRO A 47 15.15 -1.96 10.20
CA PRO A 47 15.01 -1.09 11.38
C PRO A 47 16.15 -0.07 11.54
N ALA A 48 17.38 -0.46 11.18
CA ALA A 48 18.56 0.39 11.24
C ALA A 48 18.57 1.54 10.20
N PHE A 49 17.69 1.51 9.19
CA PHE A 49 17.59 2.58 8.20
C PHE A 49 17.24 3.92 8.87
N PHE A 50 16.29 3.89 9.82
CA PHE A 50 15.79 5.10 10.48
C PHE A 50 16.76 5.68 11.49
N GLU A 51 17.62 4.84 12.10
CA GLU A 51 18.68 5.28 12.99
C GLU A 51 19.84 5.96 12.24
N ARG A 52 20.07 5.57 10.98
CA ARG A 52 21.22 6.01 10.16
C ARG A 52 20.90 7.11 9.16
N ASN A 53 19.64 7.57 9.11
CA ASN A 53 19.23 8.58 8.15
C ASN A 53 19.79 9.96 8.47
N ARG A 54 19.99 10.73 7.41
CA ARG A 54 20.42 12.12 7.55
C ARG A 54 19.33 12.95 8.23
N PRO A 55 19.66 13.91 9.12
CA PRO A 55 18.66 14.67 9.88
C PRO A 55 17.71 15.49 8.99
N GLN A 56 18.09 15.79 7.74
CA GLN A 56 17.26 16.49 6.76
C GLN A 56 16.12 15.63 6.21
N TRP A 57 16.20 14.29 6.32
CA TRP A 57 15.28 13.38 5.66
C TRP A 57 13.84 13.53 6.17
N LEU A 58 13.61 13.45 7.48
CA LEU A 58 12.26 13.52 8.05
C LEU A 58 11.61 14.90 7.83
N PRO A 59 12.29 16.05 8.08
CA PRO A 59 11.73 17.36 7.76
C PRO A 59 11.40 17.54 6.27
N TYR A 60 12.22 16.98 5.37
CA TYR A 60 11.94 16.99 3.95
C TYR A 60 10.71 16.15 3.62
N LEU A 61 10.66 14.90 4.09
CA LEU A 61 9.54 13.98 3.88
C LEU A 61 8.21 14.62 4.27
N VAL A 62 8.15 15.24 5.46
CA VAL A 62 6.94 15.90 5.95
C VAL A 62 6.53 17.05 5.03
N LYS A 63 7.47 17.94 4.66
CA LYS A 63 7.19 19.07 3.76
C LYS A 63 6.72 18.60 2.38
N ASP A 64 7.35 17.55 1.86
CA ASP A 64 7.06 17.01 0.54
C ASP A 64 5.69 16.33 0.51
N VAL A 65 5.38 15.45 1.48
CA VAL A 65 4.07 14.79 1.57
C VAL A 65 2.94 15.81 1.71
N MET A 66 3.12 16.86 2.53
CA MET A 66 2.12 17.92 2.66
C MET A 66 1.95 18.70 1.36
N ARG A 67 3.04 19.04 0.66
CA ARG A 67 2.97 19.71 -0.65
C ARG A 67 2.29 18.84 -1.70
N GLU A 68 2.64 17.57 -1.79
CA GLU A 68 2.10 16.65 -2.78
C GLU A 68 0.64 16.31 -2.51
N SER A 69 0.24 16.13 -1.25
CA SER A 69 -1.19 15.97 -0.89
C SER A 69 -2.02 17.17 -1.35
N ALA A 70 -1.54 18.39 -1.11
CA ALA A 70 -2.21 19.61 -1.57
C ALA A 70 -2.23 19.73 -3.11
N ARG A 71 -1.12 19.44 -3.78
CA ARG A 71 -1.00 19.48 -5.26
C ARG A 71 -1.94 18.48 -5.93
N LEU A 72 -2.11 17.30 -5.33
CA LEU A 72 -2.96 16.22 -5.84
C LEU A 72 -4.43 16.34 -5.39
N GLY A 73 -4.75 17.26 -4.48
CA GLY A 73 -6.10 17.38 -3.90
C GLY A 73 -6.49 16.20 -3.01
N VAL A 74 -5.52 15.48 -2.43
CA VAL A 74 -5.75 14.31 -1.57
C VAL A 74 -5.81 14.78 -0.10
N PRO A 75 -6.93 14.57 0.62
CA PRO A 75 -6.99 14.86 2.05
C PRO A 75 -5.92 14.10 2.81
N PHE A 76 -5.14 14.79 3.64
CA PHE A 76 -4.04 14.20 4.38
C PHE A 76 -4.02 14.65 5.83
N ALA A 77 -3.86 13.69 6.73
CA ALA A 77 -3.59 13.86 8.14
C ALA A 77 -2.64 12.75 8.60
N PHE A 78 -1.80 13.07 9.59
CA PHE A 78 -0.99 12.04 10.22
C PHE A 78 -1.88 11.04 10.97
N PRO A 79 -1.58 9.73 10.91
CA PRO A 79 -2.42 8.71 11.51
C PRO A 79 -2.54 8.81 13.02
N ARG A 80 -3.73 8.52 13.54
CA ARG A 80 -4.04 8.49 14.97
C ARG A 80 -4.81 7.21 15.29
N PRO A 81 -4.17 6.15 15.82
CA PRO A 81 -2.74 6.00 16.11
C PRO A 81 -1.88 5.78 14.84
N ASP A 82 -0.57 5.82 15.02
CA ASP A 82 0.39 5.36 14.01
C ASP A 82 0.28 3.82 13.81
N PRO A 83 0.17 3.29 12.58
CA PRO A 83 0.22 1.85 12.31
C PRO A 83 1.50 1.15 12.78
N ILE A 84 2.59 1.89 13.00
CA ILE A 84 3.85 1.39 13.55
C ILE A 84 4.10 2.00 14.93
N VAL A 85 4.40 1.14 15.88
CA VAL A 85 4.89 1.52 17.21
C VAL A 85 6.37 1.83 17.09
N MET A 86 6.71 3.11 17.11
CA MET A 86 8.09 3.60 17.10
C MET A 86 8.25 4.82 17.98
N ASN A 87 9.43 4.96 18.58
CA ASN A 87 9.82 6.20 19.23
C ASN A 87 10.31 7.19 18.17
N MET A 88 9.51 8.22 17.88
CA MET A 88 9.84 9.21 16.84
C MET A 88 11.09 10.04 17.16
N ALA A 89 11.46 10.18 18.43
CA ALA A 89 12.65 10.95 18.82
C ALA A 89 13.95 10.17 18.62
N THR A 90 13.92 8.85 18.85
CA THR A 90 15.11 7.98 18.70
C THR A 90 15.13 7.20 17.40
N GLY A 91 14.02 7.15 16.67
CA GLY A 91 13.85 6.29 15.48
C GLY A 91 13.70 4.81 15.81
N LYS A 92 13.73 4.43 17.09
CA LYS A 92 13.66 3.02 17.52
C LYS A 92 12.28 2.44 17.21
N VAL A 93 12.27 1.38 16.41
CA VAL A 93 11.08 0.60 16.08
C VAL A 93 10.93 -0.51 17.11
N GLU A 94 9.76 -0.62 17.74
CA GLU A 94 9.52 -1.66 18.74
C GLU A 94 9.32 -3.04 18.06
N ALA A 95 9.70 -4.11 18.76
CA ALA A 95 9.61 -5.46 18.21
C ALA A 95 8.16 -5.92 18.02
N ASP A 96 7.28 -5.53 18.94
CA ASP A 96 5.85 -5.81 18.84
C ASP A 96 5.14 -4.72 18.03
N GLN A 97 4.37 -5.14 17.03
CA GLN A 97 3.67 -4.28 16.06
C GLN A 97 2.20 -4.71 15.95
N PRO A 98 1.39 -4.52 17.00
CA PRO A 98 0.06 -5.11 17.12
C PRO A 98 -0.94 -4.61 16.08
N LEU A 99 -0.70 -3.44 15.47
CA LEU A 99 -1.55 -2.88 14.42
C LEU A 99 -1.13 -3.32 13.01
N MET A 100 0.18 -3.47 12.75
CA MET A 100 0.66 -3.78 11.40
C MET A 100 0.42 -5.23 11.00
N LYS A 101 0.57 -6.18 11.93
CA LYS A 101 0.32 -7.59 11.67
C LYS A 101 -1.10 -7.85 11.13
N PRO A 102 -2.19 -7.45 11.84
CA PRO A 102 -3.55 -7.68 11.33
C PRO A 102 -3.83 -6.90 10.04
N LEU A 103 -3.26 -5.70 9.85
CA LEU A 103 -3.41 -4.96 8.60
C LEU A 103 -2.87 -5.73 7.39
N ILE A 104 -1.66 -6.29 7.51
CA ILE A 104 -1.05 -7.09 6.44
C ILE A 104 -1.83 -8.38 6.20
N GLU A 105 -2.23 -9.08 7.27
CA GLU A 105 -3.03 -10.30 7.19
C GLU A 105 -4.36 -10.05 6.45
N LEU A 106 -5.09 -8.99 6.81
CA LEU A 106 -6.35 -8.62 6.16
C LEU A 106 -6.15 -8.19 4.70
N GLY A 107 -5.08 -7.45 4.41
CA GLY A 107 -4.74 -7.06 3.03
C GLY A 107 -4.46 -8.27 2.15
N ILE A 108 -3.62 -9.19 2.61
CA ILE A 108 -3.32 -10.43 1.89
C ILE A 108 -4.59 -11.28 1.74
N ALA A 109 -5.41 -11.40 2.79
CA ALA A 109 -6.69 -12.10 2.71
C ALA A 109 -7.61 -11.49 1.64
N ALA A 110 -7.69 -10.16 1.55
CA ALA A 110 -8.51 -9.47 0.55
C ALA A 110 -8.03 -9.74 -0.89
N GLU A 111 -6.73 -9.84 -1.10
CA GLU A 111 -6.16 -10.18 -2.40
C GLU A 111 -6.36 -11.65 -2.75
N GLU A 112 -6.07 -12.58 -1.82
CA GLU A 112 -6.14 -14.02 -2.08
C GLU A 112 -7.59 -14.52 -2.25
N THR A 113 -8.55 -13.95 -1.51
CA THR A 113 -9.94 -14.43 -1.53
C THR A 113 -10.81 -13.78 -2.61
N ALA A 114 -10.53 -12.54 -3.00
CA ALA A 114 -11.44 -11.75 -3.81
C ALA A 114 -10.77 -10.87 -4.88
N LYS A 115 -9.43 -10.89 -5.02
CA LYS A 115 -8.70 -9.95 -5.89
C LYS A 115 -9.05 -8.48 -5.60
N ALA A 116 -9.31 -8.19 -4.33
CA ALA A 116 -9.76 -6.90 -3.85
C ALA A 116 -8.72 -6.19 -2.98
N GLY A 117 -7.44 -6.60 -3.04
CA GLY A 117 -6.37 -6.03 -2.23
C GLY A 117 -6.24 -4.52 -2.44
N LEU A 118 -6.30 -4.05 -3.69
CA LEU A 118 -6.26 -2.63 -4.04
C LEU A 118 -7.44 -1.85 -3.45
N SER A 119 -8.67 -2.34 -3.59
CA SER A 119 -9.88 -1.72 -3.05
C SER A 119 -9.85 -1.66 -1.52
N PHE A 120 -9.41 -2.75 -0.87
CA PHE A 120 -9.25 -2.80 0.58
C PHE A 120 -8.18 -1.81 1.07
N ALA A 121 -7.00 -1.80 0.43
CA ALA A 121 -5.91 -0.89 0.74
C ALA A 121 -6.37 0.58 0.61
N ARG A 122 -7.08 0.91 -0.46
CA ARG A 122 -7.65 2.25 -0.69
C ARG A 122 -8.58 2.68 0.44
N ALA A 123 -9.54 1.83 0.82
CA ALA A 123 -10.51 2.14 1.86
C ALA A 123 -9.85 2.31 3.24
N VAL A 124 -8.94 1.40 3.60
CA VAL A 124 -8.24 1.45 4.89
C VAL A 124 -7.24 2.63 4.94
N ALA A 125 -6.49 2.87 3.87
CA ALA A 125 -5.51 3.96 3.82
C ALA A 125 -6.17 5.34 3.98
N ARG A 126 -7.38 5.54 3.45
CA ARG A 126 -8.17 6.76 3.68
C ARG A 126 -8.52 6.98 5.16
N ARG A 127 -8.75 5.90 5.91
CA ARG A 127 -9.01 6.02 7.36
C ARG A 127 -7.71 6.33 8.11
N ILE A 128 -6.62 5.64 7.77
CA ILE A 128 -5.29 5.86 8.35
C ILE A 128 -4.80 7.29 8.10
N TRP A 129 -4.82 7.75 6.86
CA TRP A 129 -4.19 8.99 6.40
C TRP A 129 -5.15 10.14 6.12
N GLY A 130 -6.47 9.93 6.21
CA GLY A 130 -7.50 10.96 5.97
C GLY A 130 -8.00 11.64 7.24
N GLY A 131 -7.49 11.26 8.42
CA GLY A 131 -7.78 11.94 9.69
C GLY A 131 -8.82 11.27 10.58
N VAL A 132 -9.20 10.02 10.29
CA VAL A 132 -10.05 9.23 11.19
C VAL A 132 -9.25 8.84 12.43
N GLU A 133 -9.76 9.21 13.60
CA GLU A 133 -9.19 8.77 14.87
C GLU A 133 -9.63 7.34 15.18
N ASN A 134 -8.75 6.59 15.83
CA ASN A 134 -8.99 5.20 16.20
C ASN A 134 -9.44 4.35 14.99
N TRP A 135 -8.80 4.58 13.84
CA TRP A 135 -9.11 3.90 12.58
C TRP A 135 -9.02 2.37 12.66
N GLN A 136 -8.26 1.83 13.62
CA GLN A 136 -8.08 0.40 13.84
C GLN A 136 -9.27 -0.29 14.52
N GLU A 137 -10.21 0.49 15.05
CA GLU A 137 -11.39 -0.03 15.74
C GLU A 137 -12.31 -0.81 14.79
N GLU A 138 -13.17 -1.61 15.39
CA GLU A 138 -14.04 -2.54 14.67
C GLU A 138 -14.93 -1.85 13.63
N ALA A 139 -15.52 -0.70 13.97
CA ALA A 139 -16.45 0.00 13.09
C ALA A 139 -15.74 0.60 11.85
N PRO A 140 -14.68 1.42 11.96
CA PRO A 140 -13.95 1.91 10.79
C PRO A 140 -13.42 0.80 9.89
N MET A 141 -12.87 -0.29 10.46
CA MET A 141 -12.35 -1.41 9.68
C MET A 141 -13.45 -2.19 8.96
N ARG A 142 -14.61 -2.39 9.60
CA ARG A 142 -15.78 -3.02 8.95
C ARG A 142 -16.31 -2.16 7.83
N ASP A 143 -16.37 -0.85 8.02
CA ASP A 143 -16.77 0.08 6.97
C ASP A 143 -15.78 0.08 5.79
N ALA A 144 -14.48 -0.05 6.06
CA ALA A 144 -13.47 -0.16 5.01
C ALA A 144 -13.61 -1.44 4.19
N ALA A 145 -13.79 -2.58 4.86
CA ALA A 145 -14.03 -3.86 4.19
C ALA A 145 -15.30 -3.79 3.32
N ARG A 146 -16.39 -3.25 3.86
CA ARG A 146 -17.65 -3.08 3.13
C ARG A 146 -17.51 -2.15 1.92
N GLU A 147 -16.80 -1.04 2.04
CA GLU A 147 -16.48 -0.12 0.92
C GLU A 147 -15.72 -0.85 -0.20
N ALA A 148 -14.87 -1.82 0.16
CA ALA A 148 -14.15 -2.67 -0.78
C ALA A 148 -14.95 -3.88 -1.30
N GLY A 149 -16.22 -4.04 -0.91
CA GLY A 149 -17.06 -5.18 -1.28
C GLY A 149 -16.74 -6.48 -0.52
N LEU A 150 -16.14 -6.37 0.67
CA LEU A 150 -15.65 -7.49 1.47
C LEU A 150 -16.37 -7.59 2.82
N ASP A 151 -16.34 -8.78 3.42
CA ASP A 151 -16.74 -9.00 4.80
C ASP A 151 -15.51 -9.10 5.71
N LEU A 152 -15.42 -8.22 6.71
CA LEU A 152 -14.28 -8.19 7.63
C LEU A 152 -14.14 -9.49 8.44
N ALA A 153 -15.25 -10.11 8.83
CA ALA A 153 -15.20 -11.36 9.59
C ALA A 153 -14.62 -12.50 8.74
N GLY A 154 -15.07 -12.64 7.49
CA GLY A 154 -14.52 -13.60 6.52
C GLY A 154 -13.03 -13.41 6.25
N LEU A 155 -12.54 -12.16 6.13
CA LEU A 155 -11.10 -11.90 5.99
C LEU A 155 -10.30 -12.38 7.21
N ARG A 156 -10.81 -12.15 8.42
CA ARG A 156 -10.19 -12.61 9.67
C ARG A 156 -10.21 -14.14 9.78
N ASP A 157 -11.31 -14.77 9.38
CA ASP A 157 -11.43 -16.22 9.37
C ASP A 157 -10.43 -16.85 8.41
N PHE A 158 -10.28 -16.31 7.20
CA PHE A 158 -9.25 -16.73 6.25
C PHE A 158 -7.84 -16.60 6.85
N ALA A 159 -7.50 -15.43 7.39
CA ALA A 159 -6.18 -15.18 7.99
C ALA A 159 -5.88 -16.11 9.17
N ARG A 160 -6.89 -16.46 9.98
CA ARG A 160 -6.76 -17.39 11.10
C ARG A 160 -6.69 -18.85 10.67
N ALA A 161 -7.39 -19.22 9.61
CA ALA A 161 -7.45 -20.59 9.13
C ALA A 161 -6.11 -21.03 8.52
N ASP A 162 -5.41 -20.13 7.83
CA ASP A 162 -4.12 -20.44 7.20
C ASP A 162 -3.07 -19.34 7.40
N PRO A 163 -2.53 -19.18 8.63
CA PRO A 163 -1.47 -18.22 8.90
C PRO A 163 -0.17 -18.57 8.14
N GLY A 164 0.03 -19.84 7.77
CA GLY A 164 1.16 -20.29 6.96
C GLY A 164 1.13 -19.71 5.56
N ARG A 165 -0.05 -19.76 4.91
CA ARG A 165 -0.26 -19.15 3.59
C ARG A 165 -0.05 -17.65 3.61
N ILE A 166 -0.54 -16.95 4.63
CA ILE A 166 -0.32 -15.49 4.76
C ILE A 166 1.18 -15.20 4.85
N ALA A 167 1.91 -15.92 5.69
CA ALA A 167 3.35 -15.74 5.86
C ALA A 167 4.14 -16.05 4.58
N GLU A 168 3.76 -17.10 3.85
CA GLU A 168 4.35 -17.47 2.55
C GLU A 168 4.14 -16.36 1.52
N VAL A 169 2.91 -15.85 1.37
CA VAL A 169 2.59 -14.78 0.41
C VAL A 169 3.35 -13.50 0.75
N LEU A 170 3.41 -13.12 2.04
CA LEU A 170 4.16 -11.96 2.48
C LEU A 170 5.65 -12.08 2.15
N ALA A 171 6.27 -13.21 2.49
CA ALA A 171 7.68 -13.46 2.22
C ALA A 171 7.98 -13.44 0.71
N ARG A 172 7.12 -14.05 -0.10
CA ARG A 172 7.20 -14.03 -1.56
C ARG A 172 7.09 -12.62 -2.11
N ASN A 173 6.16 -11.81 -1.61
CA ASN A 173 5.99 -10.42 -2.03
C ASN A 173 7.22 -9.58 -1.70
N GLU A 174 7.75 -9.68 -0.49
CA GLU A 174 8.93 -8.91 -0.08
C GLU A 174 10.19 -9.34 -0.85
N ALA A 175 10.39 -10.64 -1.09
CA ALA A 175 11.49 -11.15 -1.90
C ALA A 175 11.42 -10.66 -3.36
N ALA A 176 10.23 -10.68 -3.96
CA ALA A 176 10.02 -10.19 -5.31
C ALA A 176 10.20 -8.65 -5.41
N GLN A 177 9.79 -7.91 -4.39
CA GLN A 177 9.97 -6.46 -4.34
C GLN A 177 11.46 -6.08 -4.39
N VAL A 178 12.28 -6.68 -3.53
CA VAL A 178 13.69 -6.28 -3.36
C VAL A 178 14.57 -6.66 -4.55
N ALA A 179 14.11 -7.56 -5.42
CA ALA A 179 14.77 -7.82 -6.71
C ALA A 179 14.79 -6.58 -7.62
N HIS A 180 13.88 -5.63 -7.41
CA HIS A 180 13.79 -4.39 -8.20
C HIS A 180 14.09 -3.13 -7.38
N HIS A 181 13.43 -2.94 -6.22
CA HIS A 181 13.62 -1.76 -5.38
C HIS A 181 13.09 -1.99 -3.94
N TRP A 182 13.74 -1.43 -2.92
CA TRP A 182 13.35 -1.65 -1.51
C TRP A 182 12.18 -0.79 -1.01
N GLY A 183 11.89 0.33 -1.67
CA GLY A 183 10.84 1.30 -1.31
C GLY A 183 9.45 0.98 -1.87
N VAL A 184 8.43 1.67 -1.34
CA VAL A 184 7.03 1.62 -1.81
C VAL A 184 6.43 3.03 -1.95
N PRO A 185 5.42 3.25 -2.83
CA PRO A 185 4.85 2.27 -3.74
C PRO A 185 5.85 1.95 -4.86
N LEU A 186 5.88 0.69 -5.27
CA LEU A 186 6.67 0.23 -6.40
C LEU A 186 5.74 -0.49 -7.37
N MET A 187 5.77 -0.09 -8.62
CA MET A 187 5.05 -0.73 -9.70
C MET A 187 6.06 -1.40 -10.63
N VAL A 188 5.90 -2.68 -10.92
CA VAL A 188 6.76 -3.42 -11.85
C VAL A 188 5.92 -3.85 -13.03
N LEU A 189 6.22 -3.31 -14.22
CA LEU A 189 5.51 -3.57 -15.46
C LEU A 189 6.36 -4.44 -16.37
N ASP A 190 6.00 -5.71 -16.52
CA ASP A 190 6.78 -6.70 -17.29
C ASP A 190 8.30 -6.62 -16.99
N ASP A 191 8.67 -6.74 -15.71
CA ASP A 191 10.06 -6.66 -15.18
C ASP A 191 10.66 -5.23 -15.08
N GLU A 192 9.97 -4.18 -15.56
CA GLU A 192 10.45 -2.80 -15.48
C GLU A 192 9.91 -2.04 -14.25
N PRO A 193 10.77 -1.54 -13.35
CA PRO A 193 10.33 -0.89 -12.11
C PRO A 193 10.07 0.62 -12.24
N PHE A 194 9.00 1.06 -11.57
CA PHE A 194 8.58 2.44 -11.38
C PHE A 194 8.37 2.67 -9.88
N PHE A 195 9.33 3.34 -9.23
CA PHE A 195 9.30 3.57 -7.78
C PHE A 195 8.83 4.99 -7.44
N GLY A 196 7.76 5.10 -6.65
CA GLY A 196 7.24 6.37 -6.14
C GLY A 196 5.91 6.81 -6.77
N GLN A 197 5.15 7.63 -6.04
CA GLN A 197 3.87 8.19 -6.49
C GLN A 197 4.03 9.13 -7.71
N ASP A 198 5.22 9.69 -7.86
CA ASP A 198 5.65 10.59 -8.93
C ASP A 198 6.07 9.86 -10.21
N ARG A 199 6.06 8.52 -10.21
CA ARG A 199 6.33 7.69 -11.40
C ARG A 199 5.09 7.16 -12.10
N LEU A 200 3.90 7.50 -11.60
CA LEU A 200 2.64 7.04 -12.21
C LEU A 200 2.47 7.57 -13.64
N ASP A 201 2.87 8.81 -13.92
CA ASP A 201 2.79 9.36 -15.28
C ASP A 201 3.75 8.63 -16.24
N SER A 202 4.94 8.28 -15.76
CA SER A 202 5.91 7.47 -16.53
C SER A 202 5.40 6.05 -16.76
N LEU A 203 4.74 5.44 -15.76
CA LEU A 203 4.10 4.14 -15.87
C LEU A 203 2.99 4.17 -16.93
N VAL A 204 2.11 5.19 -16.89
CA VAL A 204 1.04 5.37 -17.87
C VAL A 204 1.61 5.54 -19.27
N TRP A 205 2.66 6.36 -19.44
CA TRP A 205 3.35 6.50 -20.71
C TRP A 205 3.90 5.15 -21.21
N ARG A 206 4.48 4.32 -20.34
CA ARG A 206 4.98 2.99 -20.72
C ARG A 206 3.84 2.03 -21.10
N LEU A 207 2.71 2.07 -20.40
CA LEU A 207 1.52 1.31 -20.74
C LEU A 207 0.98 1.68 -22.13
N ASP A 208 1.00 2.98 -22.48
CA ASP A 208 0.61 3.45 -23.81
C ASP A 208 1.55 2.88 -24.90
N GLN A 209 2.87 2.85 -24.67
CA GLN A 209 3.83 2.26 -25.61
C GLN A 209 3.63 0.75 -25.81
N LYS A 210 3.19 0.03 -24.76
CA LYS A 210 2.87 -1.40 -24.83
C LYS A 210 1.51 -1.69 -25.46
N GLY A 211 0.76 -0.66 -25.85
CA GLY A 211 -0.56 -0.81 -26.46
C GLY A 211 -1.64 -1.26 -25.47
N ALA A 212 -1.48 -0.97 -24.18
CA ALA A 212 -2.50 -1.24 -23.16
C ALA A 212 -3.74 -0.38 -23.45
N LYS A 213 -4.72 -0.97 -24.13
CA LYS A 213 -5.94 -0.28 -24.55
C LYS A 213 -6.67 0.27 -23.33
N LYS A 214 -7.23 1.46 -23.49
CA LYS A 214 -8.22 1.96 -22.53
C LYS A 214 -9.43 1.03 -22.53
N MET A 215 -9.90 0.66 -21.35
CA MET A 215 -11.14 -0.07 -21.20
C MET A 215 -12.32 0.87 -21.47
N ALA A 216 -13.31 0.38 -22.23
CA ALA A 216 -14.55 1.13 -22.39
C ALA A 216 -15.18 1.33 -21.01
N ALA A 217 -15.68 2.54 -20.73
CA ALA A 217 -16.37 2.82 -19.48
C ALA A 217 -17.48 1.77 -19.27
N ARG A 218 -17.39 1.03 -18.16
CA ARG A 218 -18.48 0.13 -17.75
C ARG A 218 -19.68 1.02 -17.40
N GLN A 219 -20.73 0.95 -18.23
CA GLN A 219 -22.04 1.57 -17.96
C GLN A 219 -22.69 0.95 -16.73
#